data_AF-A0A928H3G1-F1
#
_entry.id   AF-A0A928H3G1-F1
#
_cell.length_a   1.000
_cell.length_b   1.000
_cell.length_c   1.000
_cell.angle_alpha   90.00
_cell.angle_beta   90.00
_cell.angle_gamma   90.00
#
_symmetry.space_group_name_H-M   'P 1'
#
loop_
_entity.id
_entity.type
_entity.pdbx_description
1 polymer ?
#
loop_
_entity_poly.entity_id
_entity_poly.type
_entity_poly.pdbx_seq_one_letter_code
_entity_poly.pdbx_strand_id
1 'polypeptide(L)'
;MPGSLKDNWDEFDWEKELRKDDERVAAYMDELPRYIDLPSEDAVIMKHLKEKPGLVPPDGNYAGTFLDNIFEDDFESEDDFTEDWQKKDGAEFYIAASRLSRFWAQFFALQSDPKITVPAIRILCLYGKIMARSGDLIDMADDDYVPLRIALVKRLLADVNELMGLFT
;
A
#
# COMPACT_ATOMS: atom_id res chain seq x y z
N MET A 1 -5.14 16.56 -26.88
CA MET A 1 -3.78 16.12 -26.49
C MET A 1 -3.87 14.62 -26.28
N PRO A 2 -2.94 13.79 -26.77
CA PRO A 2 -2.94 12.38 -26.37
C PRO A 2 -2.82 12.37 -24.84
N GLY A 3 -3.69 11.60 -24.18
CA GLY A 3 -3.69 11.41 -22.74
C GLY A 3 -2.32 10.93 -22.26
N SER A 4 -2.10 10.96 -20.95
CA SER A 4 -0.87 10.39 -20.38
C SER A 4 -0.73 8.94 -20.88
N LEU A 5 0.49 8.42 -21.06
CA LEU A 5 0.70 6.99 -21.41
C LEU A 5 -0.09 6.06 -20.46
N LYS A 6 -0.27 6.54 -19.22
CA LYS A 6 -1.23 6.19 -18.17
C LYS A 6 -2.59 5.68 -18.65
N ASP A 7 -3.19 6.50 -19.50
CA ASP A 7 -4.63 6.49 -19.83
C ASP A 7 -4.98 5.35 -20.79
N ASN A 8 -3.97 4.74 -21.43
CA ASN A 8 -4.14 3.61 -22.35
C ASN A 8 -3.74 2.26 -21.74
N TRP A 9 -3.35 2.23 -20.47
CA TRP A 9 -2.93 0.99 -19.80
C TRP A 9 -4.12 0.08 -19.52
N ASP A 10 -3.92 -1.21 -19.76
CA ASP A 10 -4.85 -2.23 -19.32
C ASP A 10 -4.58 -2.66 -17.87
N GLU A 11 -5.40 -3.59 -17.36
CA GLU A 11 -5.29 -4.10 -16.00
C GLU A 11 -3.94 -4.81 -15.72
N PHE A 12 -3.31 -5.39 -16.75
CA PHE A 12 -2.05 -6.12 -16.61
C PHE A 12 -0.87 -5.17 -16.58
N ASP A 13 -0.93 -4.07 -17.33
CA ASP A 13 0.09 -3.03 -17.30
C ASP A 13 0.07 -2.29 -15.96
N TRP A 14 -1.12 -1.99 -15.42
CA TRP A 14 -1.27 -1.49 -14.05
C TRP A 14 -0.73 -2.47 -13.02
N GLU A 15 -1.05 -3.76 -13.13
CA GLU A 15 -0.51 -4.78 -12.22
C GLU A 15 1.03 -4.85 -12.26
N LYS A 16 1.65 -4.75 -13.45
CA LYS A 16 3.11 -4.71 -13.55
C LYS A 16 3.70 -3.49 -12.86
N GLU A 17 3.06 -2.33 -13.00
CA GLU A 17 3.55 -1.12 -12.33
C GLU A 17 3.38 -1.20 -10.82
N LEU A 18 2.23 -1.69 -10.34
CA LEU A 18 2.01 -1.92 -8.91
C LEU A 18 3.02 -2.92 -8.33
N ARG A 19 3.49 -3.92 -9.08
CA ARG A 19 4.58 -4.82 -8.63
C ARG A 19 5.91 -4.11 -8.52
N LYS A 20 6.24 -3.23 -9.46
CA LYS A 20 7.46 -2.40 -9.36
C LYS A 20 7.36 -1.46 -8.17
N ASP A 21 6.16 -0.98 -7.86
CA ASP A 21 5.89 -0.19 -6.66
C ASP A 21 6.15 -1.01 -5.39
N ASP A 22 5.65 -2.24 -5.31
CA ASP A 22 5.95 -3.18 -4.23
C ASP A 22 7.48 -3.44 -4.10
N GLU A 23 8.19 -3.61 -5.22
CA GLU A 23 9.65 -3.78 -5.24
C GLU A 23 10.39 -2.53 -4.74
N ARG A 24 9.90 -1.33 -5.08
CA ARG A 24 10.44 -0.06 -4.58
C ARG A 24 10.26 0.05 -3.07
N VAL A 25 9.07 -0.25 -2.55
CA VAL A 25 8.77 -0.29 -1.11
C VAL A 25 9.69 -1.28 -0.39
N ALA A 26 9.80 -2.51 -0.90
CA ALA A 26 10.63 -3.54 -0.28
C ALA A 26 12.10 -3.12 -0.23
N ALA A 27 12.62 -2.58 -1.33
CA ALA A 27 14.00 -2.11 -1.39
C ALA A 27 14.27 -0.93 -0.45
N TYR A 28 13.29 -0.05 -0.25
CA TYR A 28 13.37 1.04 0.72
C TYR A 28 13.43 0.49 2.16
N MET A 29 12.48 -0.39 2.52
CA MET A 29 12.38 -0.98 3.85
C MET A 29 13.58 -1.86 4.22
N ASP A 30 14.23 -2.48 3.23
CA ASP A 30 15.47 -3.24 3.44
C ASP A 30 16.69 -2.36 3.78
N GLU A 31 16.74 -1.13 3.26
CA GLU A 31 17.83 -0.18 3.56
C GLU A 31 17.56 0.63 4.83
N LEU A 32 16.28 0.84 5.19
CA LEU A 32 15.87 1.68 6.32
C LEU A 32 16.62 1.38 7.63
N PRO A 33 16.77 0.12 8.11
CA PRO A 33 17.48 -0.17 9.36
C PRO A 33 18.96 0.28 9.38
N ARG A 34 19.58 0.51 8.21
CA ARG A 34 20.98 0.94 8.11
C ARG A 34 21.13 2.46 8.21
N TYR A 35 20.09 3.20 7.84
CA TYR A 35 20.16 4.66 7.67
C TYR A 35 19.17 5.41 8.56
N ILE A 36 18.31 4.72 9.32
CA ILE A 36 17.23 5.31 10.14
C ILE A 36 17.71 6.37 11.17
N ASP A 37 18.98 6.29 11.57
CA ASP A 37 19.55 7.22 12.54
C ASP A 37 20.22 8.45 11.87
N LEU A 38 20.18 8.55 10.54
CA LEU A 38 20.79 9.66 9.80
C LEU A 38 19.82 10.83 9.63
N PRO A 39 20.28 12.08 9.80
CA PRO A 39 19.43 13.28 9.61
C PRO A 39 18.96 13.50 8.16
N SER A 40 19.31 12.61 7.23
CA SER A 40 18.88 12.62 5.82
C SER A 40 18.77 11.19 5.29
N GLU A 41 18.20 10.29 6.10
CA GLU A 41 18.03 8.86 5.79
C GLU A 41 17.47 8.63 4.38
N ASP A 42 16.41 9.36 4.05
CA ASP A 42 15.67 9.30 2.80
C ASP A 42 16.55 9.58 1.59
N ALA A 43 17.31 10.67 1.64
CA ALA A 43 18.20 11.07 0.54
C ALA A 43 19.29 10.01 0.30
N VAL A 44 19.77 9.37 1.36
CA VAL A 44 20.78 8.30 1.28
C VAL A 44 20.18 7.03 0.68
N ILE A 45 19.01 6.59 1.17
CA ILE A 45 18.30 5.41 0.65
C ILE A 45 17.95 5.63 -0.83
N MET A 46 17.48 6.81 -1.20
CA MET A 46 17.12 7.14 -2.58
C MET A 46 18.28 7.08 -3.55
N LYS A 47 19.47 7.49 -3.12
CA LYS A 47 20.68 7.32 -3.92
C LYS A 47 20.92 5.83 -4.22
N HIS A 48 20.76 4.96 -3.22
CA HIS A 48 20.94 3.53 -3.38
C HIS A 48 19.84 2.89 -4.26
N LEU A 49 18.60 3.37 -4.16
CA LEU A 49 17.50 2.91 -5.03
C LEU A 49 17.74 3.30 -6.50
N LYS A 50 18.27 4.50 -6.77
CA LYS A 50 18.65 4.94 -8.13
C LYS A 50 19.78 4.12 -8.74
N GLU A 51 20.63 3.52 -7.92
CA GLU A 51 21.70 2.62 -8.37
C GLU A 51 21.18 1.23 -8.78
N LYS A 52 19.95 0.86 -8.41
CA LYS A 52 19.30 -0.40 -8.78
C LYS A 52 18.58 -0.25 -10.14
N PRO A 53 19.06 -0.90 -11.22
CA PRO A 53 18.51 -0.71 -12.56
C PRO A 53 17.07 -1.23 -12.66
N GLY A 54 16.19 -0.44 -13.28
CA GLY A 54 14.79 -0.81 -13.52
C GLY A 54 13.85 -0.60 -12.34
N LEU A 55 14.38 -0.30 -11.15
CA LEU A 55 13.59 -0.07 -9.95
C LEU A 55 12.99 1.34 -9.92
N VAL A 56 13.73 2.33 -10.42
CA VAL A 56 13.35 3.75 -10.39
C VAL A 56 13.31 4.31 -11.83
N PRO A 57 12.34 5.16 -12.19
CA PRO A 57 12.32 5.85 -13.47
C PRO A 57 13.62 6.64 -13.75
N PRO A 58 14.25 6.49 -14.93
CA PRO A 58 15.54 7.14 -15.24
C PRO A 58 15.48 8.67 -15.27
N ASP A 59 14.31 9.23 -15.56
CA ASP A 59 14.02 10.67 -15.56
C ASP A 59 13.81 11.23 -14.15
N GLY A 60 13.76 10.37 -13.12
CA GLY A 60 13.52 10.77 -11.74
C GLY A 60 12.11 11.30 -11.52
N ASN A 61 11.16 11.01 -12.43
CA ASN A 61 9.76 11.37 -12.25
C ASN A 61 9.07 10.30 -11.41
N TYR A 62 8.79 10.63 -10.16
CA TYR A 62 8.13 9.74 -9.20
C TYR A 62 6.61 9.88 -9.21
N ALA A 63 6.04 10.72 -10.08
CA ALA A 63 4.62 11.06 -10.08
C ALA A 63 3.70 9.83 -10.06
N GLY A 64 2.91 9.71 -8.99
CA GLY A 64 1.97 8.62 -8.77
C GLY A 64 2.65 7.29 -8.44
N THR A 65 3.74 7.32 -7.69
CA THR A 65 4.41 6.14 -7.10
C THR A 65 4.52 6.28 -5.59
N PHE A 66 4.78 5.18 -4.87
CA PHE A 66 5.05 5.21 -3.43
C PHE A 66 6.12 6.25 -3.01
N LEU A 67 7.12 6.48 -3.85
CA LEU A 67 8.19 7.42 -3.56
C LEU A 67 7.72 8.88 -3.67
N ASP A 68 6.69 9.17 -4.45
CA ASP A 68 6.04 10.49 -4.50
C ASP A 68 5.46 10.82 -3.12
N ASN A 69 4.69 9.87 -2.58
CA ASN A 69 3.93 10.05 -1.33
C ASN A 69 4.81 10.09 -0.06
N ILE A 70 6.01 9.50 -0.07
CA ILE A 70 6.94 9.61 1.08
C ILE A 70 7.60 10.99 1.13
N PHE A 71 7.94 11.56 -0.02
CA PHE A 71 8.78 12.76 -0.10
C PHE A 71 7.99 14.05 -0.30
N GLU A 72 6.71 13.97 -0.65
CA GLU A 72 5.79 15.07 -0.42
C GLU A 72 5.57 15.18 1.10
N ASP A 73 6.06 16.26 1.70
CA ASP A 73 5.94 16.61 3.14
C ASP A 73 4.48 16.69 3.66
N ASP A 74 3.49 16.35 2.85
CA ASP A 74 2.06 16.35 3.16
C ASP A 74 1.63 15.03 3.85
N PHE A 75 2.35 14.62 4.89
CA PHE A 75 1.74 13.83 5.96
C PHE A 75 0.83 14.68 6.87
N GLU A 76 0.47 15.91 6.46
CA GLU A 76 -0.75 16.57 6.93
C GLU A 76 -1.97 15.86 6.33
N SER A 77 -2.16 14.57 6.64
CA SER A 77 -3.50 14.00 6.66
C SER A 77 -4.20 14.55 7.89
N GLU A 78 -4.56 15.84 7.87
CA GLU A 78 -5.93 16.15 8.25
C GLU A 78 -6.74 15.33 7.26
N ASP A 79 -7.13 14.11 7.67
CA ASP A 79 -8.14 13.35 6.96
C ASP A 79 -9.37 14.26 6.94
N ASP A 80 -9.47 15.11 5.92
CA ASP A 80 -10.70 15.73 5.49
C ASP A 80 -11.47 14.59 4.83
N PHE A 81 -11.86 13.63 5.69
CA PHE A 81 -12.93 12.71 5.43
C PHE A 81 -14.12 13.61 5.15
N THR A 82 -14.29 13.97 3.88
CA THR A 82 -15.59 14.36 3.34
C THR A 82 -16.61 13.48 4.03
N GLU A 83 -17.60 14.10 4.71
CA GLU A 83 -18.43 13.50 5.77
C GLU A 83 -19.18 12.19 5.38
N ASP A 84 -18.98 11.68 4.17
CA ASP A 84 -19.74 10.63 3.50
C ASP A 84 -18.90 9.47 2.91
N TRP A 85 -17.57 9.34 3.14
CA TRP A 85 -16.81 8.19 2.60
C TRP A 85 -17.39 6.83 3.05
N GLN A 86 -17.99 6.76 4.25
CA GLN A 86 -18.64 5.55 4.75
C GLN A 86 -19.87 5.14 3.92
N LYS A 87 -20.38 6.03 3.07
CA LYS A 87 -21.51 5.78 2.16
C LYS A 87 -21.07 5.34 0.77
N LYS A 88 -19.77 5.41 0.45
CA LYS A 88 -19.24 4.96 -0.83
C LYS A 88 -19.20 3.42 -0.88
N ASP A 89 -19.31 2.89 -2.09
CA ASP A 89 -19.25 1.44 -2.32
C ASP A 89 -17.90 0.88 -1.85
N GLY A 90 -17.93 -0.23 -1.11
CA GLY A 90 -16.73 -0.87 -0.55
C GLY A 90 -16.29 -0.33 0.81
N ALA A 91 -16.88 0.76 1.30
CA ALA A 91 -16.59 1.30 2.64
C ALA A 91 -16.95 0.30 3.75
N GLU A 92 -18.00 -0.50 3.57
CA GLU A 92 -18.38 -1.56 4.50
C GLU A 92 -17.28 -2.60 4.69
N PHE A 93 -16.53 -2.90 3.63
CA PHE A 93 -15.42 -3.84 3.67
C PHE A 93 -14.23 -3.25 4.43
N TYR A 94 -13.86 -1.99 4.15
CA TYR A 94 -12.85 -1.27 4.93
C TYR A 94 -13.21 -1.21 6.42
N ILE A 95 -14.46 -0.86 6.73
CA ILE A 95 -14.96 -0.79 8.12
C ILE A 95 -14.86 -2.16 8.79
N ALA A 96 -15.26 -3.24 8.11
CA ALA A 96 -15.16 -4.59 8.63
C ALA A 96 -13.70 -5.00 8.89
N ALA A 97 -12.80 -4.79 7.93
CA ALA A 97 -11.37 -5.07 8.06
C ALA A 97 -10.75 -4.28 9.23
N SER A 98 -11.11 -3.00 9.39
CA SER A 98 -10.63 -2.17 10.50
C SER A 98 -11.08 -2.65 11.88
N ARG A 99 -12.29 -3.22 11.98
CA ARG A 99 -12.81 -3.79 13.23
C ARG A 99 -12.09 -5.08 13.57
N LEU A 100 -11.92 -5.96 12.56
CA LEU A 100 -11.20 -7.21 12.72
C LEU A 100 -9.73 -7.00 13.07
N SER A 101 -9.05 -6.03 12.44
CA SER A 101 -7.66 -5.72 12.76
C SER A 101 -7.50 -5.26 14.22
N ARG A 102 -8.43 -4.43 14.71
CA ARG A 102 -8.47 -4.00 16.12
C ARG A 102 -8.69 -5.17 17.08
N PHE A 103 -9.62 -6.07 16.78
CA PHE A 103 -9.83 -7.27 17.60
C PHE A 103 -8.61 -8.18 17.59
N TRP A 104 -7.96 -8.34 16.44
CA TRP A 104 -6.74 -9.12 16.33
C TRP A 104 -5.58 -8.48 17.12
N ALA A 105 -5.43 -7.16 17.06
CA ALA A 105 -4.44 -6.44 17.85
C ALA A 105 -4.67 -6.60 19.36
N GLN A 106 -5.93 -6.51 19.82
CA GLN A 106 -6.30 -6.75 21.21
C GLN A 106 -6.00 -8.20 21.63
N PHE A 107 -6.37 -9.17 20.79
CA PHE A 107 -6.05 -10.58 21.03
C PHE A 107 -4.54 -10.77 21.18
N PHE A 108 -3.75 -10.27 20.23
CA PHE A 108 -2.30 -10.39 20.23
C PHE A 108 -1.65 -9.72 21.44
N ALA A 109 -2.12 -8.54 21.85
CA ALA A 109 -1.62 -7.83 23.02
C ALA A 109 -1.80 -8.61 24.34
N LEU A 110 -2.74 -9.55 24.39
CA LEU A 110 -2.98 -10.42 25.55
C LEU A 110 -2.13 -11.70 25.53
N GLN A 111 -1.38 -11.96 24.45
CA GLN A 111 -0.57 -13.16 24.30
C GLN A 111 0.87 -12.90 24.75
N SER A 112 1.47 -13.90 25.40
CA SER A 112 2.84 -13.85 25.88
C SER A 112 3.78 -14.86 25.20
N ASP A 113 3.25 -15.71 24.31
CA ASP A 113 4.07 -16.69 23.59
C ASP A 113 4.85 -16.02 22.44
N PRO A 114 6.19 -15.98 22.49
CA PRO A 114 6.99 -15.40 21.41
C PRO A 114 6.82 -16.12 20.06
N LYS A 115 6.40 -17.39 20.07
CA LYS A 115 6.19 -18.17 18.85
C LYS A 115 5.08 -17.61 17.98
N ILE A 116 4.13 -16.90 18.58
CA ILE A 116 3.01 -16.32 17.84
C ILE A 116 3.29 -14.89 17.36
N THR A 117 4.38 -14.26 17.79
CA THR A 117 4.69 -12.86 17.46
C THR A 117 4.78 -12.63 15.97
N VAL A 118 5.60 -13.41 15.25
CA VAL A 118 5.76 -13.24 13.80
C VAL A 118 4.46 -13.53 13.04
N PRO A 119 3.75 -14.66 13.28
CA PRO A 119 2.44 -14.89 12.66
C PRO A 119 1.40 -13.80 12.97
N ALA A 120 1.34 -13.33 14.21
CA ALA A 120 0.35 -12.33 14.61
C ALA A 120 0.61 -10.96 13.98
N ILE A 121 1.88 -10.55 13.92
CA ILE A 121 2.29 -9.33 13.21
C ILE A 121 1.98 -9.47 11.72
N ARG A 122 2.27 -10.63 11.11
CA ARG A 122 1.93 -10.87 9.69
C ARG A 122 0.45 -10.66 9.41
N ILE A 123 -0.44 -11.16 10.28
CA ILE A 123 -1.89 -10.94 10.15
C ILE A 123 -2.25 -9.46 10.26
N LEU A 124 -1.65 -8.71 11.19
CA LEU A 124 -1.85 -7.25 11.27
C LEU A 124 -1.38 -6.53 10.01
N CYS A 125 -0.22 -6.89 9.46
CA CYS A 125 0.30 -6.33 8.22
C CYS A 125 -0.64 -6.63 7.05
N LEU A 126 -1.19 -7.84 6.96
CA LEU A 126 -2.17 -8.20 5.93
C LEU A 126 -3.46 -7.38 6.05
N TYR A 127 -3.99 -7.19 7.27
CA TYR A 127 -5.11 -6.27 7.48
C TYR A 127 -4.77 -4.84 7.04
N GLY A 128 -3.56 -4.35 7.34
CA GLY A 128 -3.08 -3.05 6.89
C GLY A 128 -3.09 -2.92 5.36
N LYS A 129 -2.53 -3.91 4.65
CA LYS A 129 -2.53 -3.98 3.19
C LYS A 129 -3.93 -4.01 2.58
N ILE A 130 -4.84 -4.78 3.19
CA ILE A 130 -6.24 -4.88 2.78
C ILE A 130 -6.93 -3.52 2.95
N MET A 131 -6.74 -2.86 4.10
CA MET A 131 -7.32 -1.55 4.37
C MET A 131 -6.78 -0.48 3.42
N ALA A 132 -5.46 -0.41 3.19
CA ALA A 132 -4.84 0.56 2.28
C ALA A 132 -5.44 0.48 0.87
N ARG A 133 -5.46 -0.73 0.27
CA ARG A 133 -6.06 -0.92 -1.06
C ARG A 133 -7.56 -0.67 -1.09
N SER A 134 -8.26 -0.94 0.01
CA SER A 134 -9.69 -0.62 0.10
C SER A 134 -9.91 0.88 0.17
N GLY A 135 -9.02 1.62 0.85
CA GLY A 135 -8.98 3.09 0.84
C GLY A 135 -8.81 3.63 -0.58
N ASP A 136 -7.80 3.15 -1.30
CA ASP A 136 -7.55 3.55 -2.70
C ASP A 136 -8.80 3.34 -3.60
N LEU A 137 -9.51 2.23 -3.40
CA LEU A 137 -10.74 1.92 -4.12
C LEU A 137 -11.93 2.82 -3.75
N ILE A 138 -12.03 3.22 -2.49
CA ILE A 138 -13.06 4.14 -1.98
C ILE A 138 -12.81 5.57 -2.50
N ASP A 139 -11.55 5.98 -2.57
CA ASP A 139 -11.19 7.33 -3.01
C ASP A 139 -11.24 7.50 -4.53
N MET A 140 -11.00 6.44 -5.29
CA MET A 140 -11.15 6.42 -6.74
C MET A 140 -12.61 6.53 -7.19
N ALA A 141 -12.92 7.50 -8.07
CA ALA A 141 -14.24 7.61 -8.67
C ALA A 141 -14.54 6.38 -9.56
N ASP A 142 -15.81 5.98 -9.65
CA ASP A 142 -16.21 4.73 -10.32
C ASP A 142 -15.81 4.65 -11.81
N ASP A 143 -15.81 5.78 -12.49
CA ASP A 143 -15.48 5.88 -13.93
C ASP A 143 -13.98 6.14 -14.18
N ASP A 144 -13.20 6.42 -13.12
CA ASP A 144 -11.77 6.73 -13.23
C ASP A 144 -10.93 5.46 -13.24
N TYR A 145 -9.97 5.40 -14.18
CA TYR A 145 -8.97 4.33 -14.28
C TYR A 145 -9.51 2.91 -14.05
N VAL A 146 -10.65 2.57 -14.68
CA VAL A 146 -11.30 1.25 -14.54
C VAL A 146 -10.32 0.06 -14.60
N PRO A 147 -9.31 0.03 -15.50
CA PRO A 147 -8.33 -1.06 -15.53
C PRO A 147 -7.47 -1.16 -14.25
N LEU A 148 -7.08 -0.02 -13.65
CA LEU A 148 -6.38 0.03 -12.36
C LEU A 148 -7.28 -0.48 -11.24
N ARG A 149 -8.55 -0.06 -11.24
CA ARG A 149 -9.55 -0.51 -10.25
C ARG A 149 -9.68 -2.03 -10.24
N ILE A 150 -9.73 -2.64 -11.43
CA ILE A 150 -9.77 -4.11 -11.56
C ILE A 150 -8.48 -4.75 -11.01
N ALA A 151 -7.31 -4.19 -11.31
CA ALA A 151 -6.04 -4.69 -10.77
C ALA A 151 -6.00 -4.63 -9.23
N LEU A 152 -6.45 -3.51 -8.64
CA LEU A 152 -6.55 -3.33 -7.19
C LEU A 152 -7.53 -4.32 -6.53
N VAL A 153 -8.71 -4.53 -7.11
CA VAL A 153 -9.68 -5.53 -6.61
C VAL A 153 -9.09 -6.95 -6.68
N LYS A 154 -8.39 -7.30 -7.76
CA LYS A 154 -7.71 -8.60 -7.87
C LYS A 154 -6.66 -8.79 -6.79
N ARG A 155 -5.85 -7.76 -6.50
CA ARG A 155 -4.89 -7.76 -5.39
C ARG A 155 -5.60 -7.91 -4.04
N LEU A 156 -6.64 -7.13 -3.80
CA LEU A 156 -7.42 -7.19 -2.57
C LEU A 156 -7.97 -8.60 -2.31
N LEU A 157 -8.54 -9.25 -3.32
CA LEU A 157 -9.00 -10.64 -3.23
C LEU A 157 -7.86 -11.62 -2.94
N ALA A 158 -6.68 -11.40 -3.53
CA ALA A 158 -5.50 -12.21 -3.25
C ALA A 158 -5.05 -12.07 -1.78
N ASP A 159 -5.03 -10.85 -1.23
CA ASP A 159 -4.68 -10.63 0.19
C ASP A 159 -5.71 -11.25 1.14
N VAL A 160 -7.00 -11.18 0.81
CA VAL A 160 -8.05 -11.86 1.57
C VAL A 160 -7.84 -13.37 1.55
N ASN A 161 -7.51 -13.96 0.40
CA ASN A 161 -7.20 -15.38 0.31
C ASN A 161 -5.96 -15.75 1.13
N GLU A 162 -4.92 -14.92 1.10
CA GLU A 162 -3.72 -15.13 1.92
C GLU A 162 -4.06 -15.08 3.42
N LEU A 163 -4.82 -14.07 3.86
CA LEU A 163 -5.27 -13.92 5.23
C LEU A 163 -6.09 -15.12 5.69
N MET A 164 -7.06 -15.57 4.89
CA MET A 164 -7.89 -16.74 5.19
C MET A 164 -7.05 -18.02 5.33
N GLY A 165 -6.02 -18.17 4.49
CA GLY A 165 -5.10 -19.31 4.56
C GLY A 165 -4.22 -19.37 5.82
N LEU A 166 -4.13 -18.27 6.58
CA LEU A 166 -3.42 -18.27 7.88
C LEU A 166 -4.26 -18.84 9.03
N PHE A 167 -5.58 -19.00 8.83
CA PHE A 167 -6.49 -19.54 9.84
C PHE A 167 -6.85 -21.01 9.62
N THR A 168 -6.39 -21.62 8.52
CA THR A 168 -6.59 -23.03 8.15
C THR A 168 -5.35 -23.86 8.43
#